data_AF-A0A0C9W0H1-F1
#
_entry.id   AF-A0A0C9W0H1-F1
#
_cell.length_a   1.000
_cell.length_b   1.000
_cell.length_c   1.000
_cell.angle_alpha   90.00
_cell.angle_beta   90.00
_cell.angle_gamma   90.00
#
_symmetry.space_group_name_H-M   'P 1'
#
loop_
_entity.id
_entity.type
_entity.pdbx_description
1 polymer ?
#
loop_
_entity_poly.entity_id
_entity_poly.type
_entity_poly.pdbx_seq_one_letter_code
_entity_poly.pdbx_strand_id
1 'polypeptide(L)'
;MQHSTHLLGKQGLVFKIDPSFQYLRGSRAHQTPIWPPPTLVDIPQGSTDLTTSRLVLQVVEQNPRNVIMDLGVAWIQKRKMCITIAFDFGSHILAFITIDHLCQVYWEASRAALPAQHLDPLVNFDYWLQTVIDWSQNIPFITGHKAPLAVKCIQELNSPFAGVGTYTANELFFLAGLCLFLMVLEVFYNPSRIACLCAGYMQIVYTTPSRILEIIKPSRRRDEYLISATIREQHSFQRYLHVFGRDKCYISARQKRLVEEAQFIIDYHQEHTWGTDGGYSWIRNPTPEWASYYPSGREYEFKDYFEPGFVREALDAHGAVLGGPIFSENKWSALGGCQVHTSPLSQAFLESSPTFLNLNIYETIYIPSGLRAKHVPTYHFNLGFNAWSILTSFGSSSASRIEKQNADGSINTVFLAPHQYPSSEFVRQSKLLRTIIAGS
;
A
#
# COMPACT_ATOMS: atom_id res chain seq x y z
N MET A 1 23.11 -27.61 37.15
CA MET A 1 22.45 -26.30 37.11
C MET A 1 20.94 -26.48 36.97
N GLN A 2 20.23 -26.74 38.08
CA GLN A 2 18.77 -26.94 38.12
C GLN A 2 18.09 -25.83 38.94
N HIS A 3 18.37 -24.57 38.60
CA HIS A 3 17.69 -23.41 39.15
C HIS A 3 17.27 -22.49 38.00
N SER A 4 15.97 -22.41 37.67
CA SER A 4 15.36 -21.10 37.30
C SER A 4 13.85 -21.13 36.98
N THR A 5 13.21 -22.21 36.57
CA THR A 5 11.79 -22.13 36.12
C THR A 5 10.80 -21.75 37.24
N HIS A 6 11.04 -22.21 38.47
CA HIS A 6 10.20 -21.87 39.63
C HIS A 6 10.41 -20.42 40.14
N LEU A 7 11.56 -19.80 39.82
CA LEU A 7 11.87 -18.40 40.14
C LEU A 7 11.27 -17.45 39.09
N LEU A 8 11.29 -17.85 37.81
CA LEU A 8 10.69 -17.09 36.70
C LEU A 8 9.16 -17.00 36.83
N GLY A 9 8.50 -18.06 37.31
CA GLY A 9 7.06 -18.04 37.63
C GLY A 9 6.70 -17.11 38.79
N LYS A 10 7.58 -16.96 39.79
CA LYS A 10 7.41 -16.01 40.90
C LYS A 10 7.67 -14.55 40.50
N GLN A 11 8.36 -14.33 39.38
CA GLN A 11 8.68 -13.01 38.84
C GLN A 11 7.68 -12.54 37.76
N GLY A 12 6.65 -13.33 37.43
CA GLY A 12 5.64 -12.97 36.43
C GLY A 12 6.08 -13.10 34.97
N LEU A 13 7.16 -13.83 34.71
CA LEU A 13 7.83 -13.90 33.41
C LEU A 13 7.31 -15.02 32.50
N VAL A 14 6.58 -15.98 33.06
CA VAL A 14 5.93 -17.06 32.33
C VAL A 14 4.58 -17.32 32.97
N PHE A 15 3.50 -17.19 32.21
CA PHE A 15 2.16 -17.53 32.70
C PHE A 15 1.82 -18.95 32.31
N LYS A 16 1.42 -19.75 33.29
CA LYS A 16 0.75 -21.01 33.03
C LYS A 16 -0.63 -20.69 32.48
N ILE A 17 -0.91 -21.04 31.23
CA ILE A 17 -2.26 -20.98 30.69
C ILE A 17 -3.06 -22.06 31.42
N ASP A 18 -3.97 -21.65 32.28
CA ASP A 18 -4.86 -22.54 33.01
C ASP A 18 -6.35 -22.19 32.71
N PRO A 19 -7.31 -23.05 33.08
CA PRO A 19 -8.73 -22.84 32.76
C PRO A 19 -9.35 -21.51 33.24
N SER A 20 -8.69 -20.77 34.15
CA SER A 20 -9.13 -19.44 34.62
C SER A 20 -8.67 -18.26 33.74
N PHE A 21 -7.95 -18.52 32.64
CA PHE A 21 -7.38 -17.49 31.76
C PHE A 21 -8.46 -16.75 30.94
N GLN A 22 -8.73 -15.46 31.24
CA GLN A 22 -9.87 -14.70 30.69
C GLN A 22 -9.52 -13.67 29.59
N TYR A 23 -8.33 -13.70 29.00
CA TYR A 23 -7.95 -12.68 28.01
C TYR A 23 -8.69 -12.84 26.68
N LEU A 24 -9.23 -11.73 26.15
CA LEU A 24 -9.94 -11.69 24.86
C LEU A 24 -9.06 -11.06 23.77
N ARG A 25 -9.11 -11.61 22.55
CA ARG A 25 -8.59 -11.01 21.32
C ARG A 25 -9.76 -10.70 20.38
N GLY A 26 -9.75 -9.57 19.71
CA GLY A 26 -10.82 -9.20 18.77
C GLY A 26 -11.12 -7.69 18.78
N SER A 27 -11.81 -7.19 17.75
CA SER A 27 -12.31 -5.82 17.77
C SER A 27 -13.46 -5.74 18.77
N ARG A 28 -13.85 -4.53 19.19
CA ARG A 28 -14.95 -4.37 20.16
C ARG A 28 -16.24 -5.07 19.71
N ALA A 29 -16.45 -5.15 18.40
CA ALA A 29 -17.61 -5.83 17.83
C ALA A 29 -17.44 -7.36 17.73
N HIS A 30 -16.21 -7.90 17.79
CA HIS A 30 -15.90 -9.32 17.53
C HIS A 30 -14.78 -9.80 18.47
N GLN A 31 -15.03 -9.83 19.78
CA GLN A 31 -14.08 -10.36 20.78
C GLN A 31 -14.17 -11.89 20.90
N THR A 32 -13.02 -12.53 21.04
CA THR A 32 -12.85 -13.98 21.14
C THR A 32 -11.88 -14.30 22.28
N PRO A 33 -12.22 -15.15 23.26
CA PRO A 33 -11.23 -15.60 24.25
C PRO A 33 -9.99 -16.20 23.58
N ILE A 34 -8.81 -15.86 24.11
CA ILE A 34 -7.52 -16.44 23.71
C ILE A 34 -7.46 -17.89 24.21
N TRP A 35 -8.03 -18.15 25.38
CA TRP A 35 -8.14 -19.47 25.97
C TRP A 35 -9.43 -19.59 26.82
N PRO A 36 -10.17 -20.70 26.72
CA PRO A 36 -10.22 -21.54 25.54
C PRO A 36 -10.72 -20.72 24.33
N PRO A 37 -10.20 -20.95 23.11
CA PRO A 37 -10.69 -20.25 21.93
C PRO A 37 -12.20 -20.49 21.75
N PRO A 38 -13.01 -19.48 21.38
CA PRO A 38 -14.47 -19.57 21.37
C PRO A 38 -15.04 -20.41 20.22
N THR A 39 -14.24 -21.27 19.59
CA THR A 39 -14.69 -22.14 18.50
C THR A 39 -15.45 -23.37 19.00
N LEU A 40 -16.36 -23.15 19.95
CA LEU A 40 -17.60 -23.90 20.10
C LEU A 40 -18.71 -22.93 19.70
N VAL A 41 -18.85 -22.63 18.41
CA VAL A 41 -19.96 -21.79 17.91
C VAL A 41 -21.04 -22.69 17.34
N ASP A 42 -22.26 -22.43 17.80
CA ASP A 42 -23.57 -22.91 17.35
C ASP A 42 -23.86 -24.40 17.52
N ILE A 43 -24.04 -24.81 18.79
CA ILE A 43 -25.02 -25.87 19.08
C ILE A 43 -26.38 -25.30 18.65
N PRO A 44 -27.13 -25.93 17.73
CA PRO A 44 -28.46 -25.47 17.36
C PRO A 44 -29.28 -25.21 18.63
N GLN A 45 -29.94 -24.06 18.73
CA GLN A 45 -30.86 -23.77 19.85
C GLN A 45 -31.93 -24.88 19.90
N GLY A 46 -31.70 -25.89 20.75
CA GLY A 46 -32.50 -27.12 20.80
C GLY A 46 -31.70 -28.41 21.03
N SER A 47 -30.38 -28.43 20.76
CA SER A 47 -29.53 -29.58 21.11
C SER A 47 -29.04 -29.44 22.56
N THR A 48 -29.93 -29.78 23.48
CA THR A 48 -29.55 -30.03 24.87
C THR A 48 -28.75 -31.32 24.91
N ASP A 49 -27.47 -31.18 25.20
CA ASP A 49 -26.57 -32.18 25.80
C ASP A 49 -25.43 -32.70 24.90
N LEU A 50 -24.32 -31.95 24.88
CA LEU A 50 -23.01 -32.43 24.41
C LEU A 50 -22.46 -33.59 25.25
N THR A 51 -23.00 -33.87 26.44
CA THR A 51 -22.48 -34.96 27.28
C THR A 51 -22.96 -36.34 26.83
N THR A 52 -24.06 -36.42 26.08
CA THR A 52 -24.61 -37.67 25.53
C THR A 52 -24.27 -37.89 24.05
N SER A 53 -23.94 -36.82 23.31
CA SER A 53 -23.57 -36.90 21.90
C SER A 53 -22.06 -37.14 21.73
N ARG A 54 -21.67 -38.32 21.24
CA ARG A 54 -20.26 -38.58 20.89
C ARG A 54 -19.84 -37.65 19.76
N LEU A 55 -18.85 -36.78 20.01
CA LEU A 55 -18.18 -36.03 18.95
C LEU A 55 -17.42 -37.02 18.06
N VAL A 56 -17.90 -37.24 16.85
CA VAL A 56 -17.26 -38.11 15.86
C VAL A 56 -16.67 -37.20 14.79
N LEU A 57 -15.35 -37.23 14.63
CA LEU A 57 -14.68 -36.52 13.54
C LEU A 57 -15.15 -37.12 12.21
N GLN A 58 -15.99 -36.37 11.49
CA GLN A 58 -16.52 -36.76 10.20
C GLN A 58 -15.56 -36.36 9.09
N VAL A 59 -15.11 -35.10 9.11
CA VAL A 59 -14.31 -34.50 8.03
C VAL A 59 -13.24 -33.57 8.60
N VAL A 60 -12.06 -33.57 7.98
CA VAL A 60 -11.04 -32.54 8.18
C VAL A 60 -10.80 -31.84 6.85
N GLU A 61 -11.13 -30.56 6.79
CA GLU A 61 -10.83 -29.70 5.66
C GLU A 61 -9.69 -28.76 6.01
N GLN A 62 -8.76 -28.58 5.07
CA GLN A 62 -7.70 -27.60 5.21
C GLN A 62 -7.82 -26.56 4.11
N ASN A 63 -7.83 -25.29 4.50
CA ASN A 63 -7.57 -24.17 3.59
C ASN A 63 -6.28 -23.45 3.99
N PRO A 64 -5.73 -22.53 3.17
CA PRO A 64 -4.44 -21.90 3.46
C PRO A 64 -4.36 -21.22 4.84
N ARG A 65 -5.48 -20.87 5.46
CA ARG A 65 -5.55 -20.12 6.72
C ARG A 65 -6.13 -20.91 7.90
N ASN A 66 -6.75 -22.07 7.67
CA ASN A 66 -7.49 -22.78 8.70
C ASN A 66 -7.42 -24.30 8.52
N VAL A 67 -7.47 -25.01 9.65
CA VAL A 67 -7.91 -26.40 9.72
C VAL A 67 -9.33 -26.39 10.28
N ILE A 68 -10.27 -26.96 9.54
CA ILE A 68 -11.67 -27.10 9.90
C ILE A 68 -11.90 -28.57 10.21
N MET A 69 -12.32 -28.88 11.43
CA MET A 69 -12.65 -30.24 11.86
C MET A 69 -14.16 -30.31 12.09
N ASP A 70 -14.84 -31.11 11.27
CA ASP A 70 -16.26 -31.39 11.41
C ASP A 70 -16.45 -32.56 12.38
N LEU A 71 -17.10 -32.31 13.52
CA LEU A 71 -17.41 -33.31 14.55
C LEU A 71 -18.89 -33.74 14.52
N GLY A 72 -19.58 -33.49 13.40
CA GLY A 72 -21.00 -33.79 13.18
C GLY A 72 -21.94 -32.77 13.81
N VAL A 73 -21.91 -32.66 15.14
CA VAL A 73 -22.76 -31.71 15.90
C VAL A 73 -22.06 -30.39 16.22
N ALA A 74 -20.77 -30.27 15.87
CA ALA A 74 -19.95 -29.09 16.11
C ALA A 74 -18.82 -29.00 15.08
N TRP A 75 -18.39 -27.78 14.74
CA TRP A 75 -17.23 -27.55 13.89
C TRP A 75 -16.13 -26.81 14.67
N ILE A 76 -14.89 -27.29 14.56
CA ILE A 76 -13.73 -26.61 15.13
C ILE A 76 -12.92 -25.98 14.00
N GLN A 77 -12.87 -24.65 13.98
CA GLN A 77 -12.01 -23.90 13.06
C GLN A 77 -10.75 -23.40 13.78
N LYS A 78 -9.62 -24.09 13.59
CA LYS A 78 -8.33 -23.64 14.11
C LYS A 78 -7.62 -22.81 13.05
N ARG A 79 -7.40 -21.52 13.31
CA ARG A 79 -6.52 -20.70 12.46
C ARG A 79 -5.12 -21.29 12.45
N LYS A 80 -4.55 -21.46 11.26
CA LYS A 80 -3.18 -21.92 11.08
C LYS A 80 -2.26 -20.79 11.53
N MET A 81 -1.68 -20.93 12.72
CA MET A 81 -0.54 -20.11 13.12
C MET A 81 0.70 -20.80 12.58
N CYS A 82 1.52 -20.05 11.85
CA CYS A 82 2.70 -20.55 11.20
C CYS A 82 3.92 -20.19 12.05
N ILE A 83 4.65 -21.19 12.53
CA ILE A 83 5.93 -20.96 13.19
C ILE A 83 6.94 -20.68 12.07
N THR A 84 7.43 -19.45 11.98
CA THR A 84 8.44 -19.08 10.97
C THR A 84 9.80 -19.58 11.39
N ILE A 85 10.11 -19.43 12.68
CA ILE A 85 11.33 -19.95 13.29
C ILE A 85 11.06 -20.20 14.77
N ALA A 86 11.66 -21.26 15.31
CA ALA A 86 11.65 -21.54 16.73
C ALA A 86 13.05 -21.94 17.19
N PHE A 87 13.46 -21.41 18.33
CA PHE A 87 14.71 -21.73 19.00
C PHE A 87 14.39 -22.56 20.24
N ASP A 88 14.88 -23.80 20.27
CA ASP A 88 14.77 -24.69 21.43
C ASP A 88 16.01 -24.53 22.32
N PHE A 89 15.80 -24.04 23.53
CA PHE A 89 16.82 -23.88 24.56
C PHE A 89 16.74 -24.98 25.64
N GLY A 90 16.02 -26.07 25.36
CA GLY A 90 15.78 -27.23 26.21
C GLY A 90 14.72 -26.99 27.29
N SER A 91 14.85 -25.89 28.05
CA SER A 91 13.86 -25.53 29.08
C SER A 91 12.69 -24.69 28.55
N HIS A 92 12.86 -24.08 27.38
CA HIS A 92 11.87 -23.21 26.75
C HIS A 92 12.11 -23.13 25.24
N ILE A 93 11.05 -22.78 24.52
CA ILE A 93 11.07 -22.53 23.08
C ILE A 93 10.72 -21.07 22.84
N LEU A 94 11.60 -20.34 22.16
CA LEU A 94 11.29 -19.02 21.61
C LEU A 94 10.81 -19.19 20.17
N ALA A 95 9.52 -18.98 19.91
CA ALA A 95 8.93 -19.09 18.59
C ALA A 95 8.55 -17.72 18.02
N PHE A 96 8.92 -17.47 16.77
CA PHE A 96 8.47 -16.35 15.97
C PHE A 96 7.33 -16.82 15.08
N ILE A 97 6.12 -16.48 15.48
CA ILE A 97 4.88 -16.98 14.87
C ILE A 97 4.31 -15.88 13.97
N THR A 98 3.93 -16.24 12.75
CA THR A 98 3.28 -15.36 11.78
C THR A 98 1.97 -15.97 11.30
N ILE A 99 1.10 -15.15 10.70
CA ILE A 99 -0.17 -15.63 10.12
C ILE A 99 0.07 -16.24 8.73
N ASP A 100 1.13 -15.81 8.07
CA ASP A 100 1.31 -15.92 6.61
C ASP A 100 2.78 -16.03 6.17
N HIS A 101 3.71 -16.32 7.08
CA HIS A 101 5.15 -16.42 6.77
C HIS A 101 5.74 -15.16 6.12
N LEU A 102 5.29 -13.95 6.49
CA LEU A 102 5.87 -12.67 6.03
C LEU A 102 7.33 -12.43 6.44
N CYS A 103 8.01 -13.43 6.98
CA CYS A 103 9.42 -13.39 7.29
C CYS A 103 10.09 -14.59 6.63
N GLN A 104 11.16 -14.31 5.89
CA GLN A 104 12.05 -15.30 5.32
C GLN A 104 13.33 -15.35 6.16
N VAL A 105 13.65 -16.54 6.67
CA VAL A 105 14.87 -16.76 7.45
C VAL A 105 15.90 -17.43 6.56
N TYR A 106 17.11 -16.87 6.55
CA TYR A 106 18.25 -17.43 5.85
C TYR A 106 19.32 -17.82 6.88
N TRP A 107 19.95 -18.97 6.63
CA TRP A 107 20.99 -19.54 7.47
C TRP A 107 22.17 -19.88 6.61
N GLU A 108 23.34 -19.33 6.95
CA GLU A 108 24.56 -19.59 6.22
C GLU A 108 25.74 -19.70 7.17
N ALA A 109 26.76 -20.47 6.77
CA ALA A 109 27.95 -20.73 7.60
C ALA A 109 28.80 -19.47 7.84
N SER A 110 28.61 -18.43 7.03
CA SER A 110 29.29 -17.14 7.19
C SER A 110 28.37 -15.99 6.76
N ARG A 111 28.64 -14.79 7.28
CA ARG A 111 27.89 -13.58 6.90
C ARG A 111 27.98 -13.26 5.41
N ALA A 112 29.11 -13.59 4.76
CA ALA A 112 29.33 -13.35 3.34
C ALA A 112 28.52 -14.29 2.44
N ALA A 113 28.10 -15.45 2.95
CA ALA A 113 27.27 -16.40 2.22
C ALA A 113 25.77 -16.09 2.33
N LEU A 114 25.35 -15.27 3.31
CA LEU A 114 23.95 -14.82 3.40
C LEU A 114 23.53 -14.14 2.09
N PRO A 115 22.24 -14.27 1.69
CA PRO A 115 21.74 -13.55 0.53
C PRO A 115 22.05 -12.06 0.66
N ALA A 116 22.31 -11.42 -0.49
CA ALA A 116 22.55 -9.99 -0.54
C ALA A 116 21.45 -9.26 0.24
N GLN A 117 21.86 -8.53 1.29
CA GLN A 117 20.93 -7.71 2.05
C GLN A 117 20.34 -6.68 1.10
N HIS A 118 19.04 -6.41 1.23
CA HIS A 118 18.46 -5.25 0.57
C HIS A 118 19.27 -4.01 0.94
N LEU A 119 19.53 -3.17 -0.06
CA LEU A 119 20.23 -1.92 0.16
C LEU A 119 19.43 -1.07 1.13
N ASP A 120 20.10 -0.60 2.19
CA ASP A 120 19.52 0.37 3.10
C ASP A 120 19.67 1.76 2.49
N PRO A 121 18.58 2.37 1.98
CA PRO A 121 18.67 3.67 1.34
C PRO A 121 18.99 4.79 2.33
N LEU A 122 18.89 4.57 3.64
CA LEU A 122 19.32 5.55 4.66
C LEU A 122 20.84 5.64 4.76
N VAL A 123 21.55 4.56 4.42
CA VAL A 123 23.02 4.48 4.51
C VAL A 123 23.66 4.81 3.16
N ASN A 124 23.07 4.31 2.07
CA ASN A 124 23.66 4.45 0.73
C ASN A 124 22.59 4.84 -0.31
N PHE A 125 22.06 6.06 -0.15
CA PHE A 125 20.97 6.58 -0.97
C PHE A 125 21.31 6.60 -2.47
N ASP A 126 22.49 7.09 -2.86
CA ASP A 126 22.87 7.18 -4.27
C ASP A 126 22.99 5.81 -4.92
N TYR A 127 23.57 4.83 -4.23
CA TYR A 127 23.66 3.46 -4.74
C TYR A 127 22.30 2.77 -4.82
N TRP A 128 21.43 3.01 -3.84
CA TRP A 128 20.04 2.56 -3.91
C TRP A 128 19.30 3.20 -5.10
N LEU A 129 19.45 4.51 -5.31
CA LEU A 129 18.82 5.22 -6.42
C LEU A 129 19.34 4.73 -7.77
N GLN A 130 20.65 4.48 -7.90
CA GLN A 130 21.21 3.82 -9.09
C GLN A 130 20.58 2.43 -9.30
N THR A 131 20.41 1.65 -8.24
CA THR A 131 19.74 0.34 -8.31
C THR A 131 18.29 0.48 -8.78
N VAL A 132 17.58 1.53 -8.38
CA VAL A 132 16.22 1.83 -8.87
C VAL A 132 16.22 2.10 -10.36
N ILE A 133 17.19 2.89 -10.84
CA ILE A 133 17.32 3.23 -12.26
C ILE A 133 17.68 1.99 -13.08
N ASP A 134 18.71 1.26 -12.68
CA ASP A 134 19.16 0.04 -13.36
C ASP A 134 18.02 -0.97 -13.41
N TRP A 135 17.34 -1.20 -12.28
CA TRP A 135 16.18 -2.08 -12.24
C TRP A 135 15.09 -1.60 -13.20
N SER A 136 14.78 -0.30 -13.21
CA SER A 136 13.73 0.29 -14.05
C SER A 136 14.00 0.14 -15.55
N GLN A 137 15.26 0.21 -15.96
CA GLN A 137 15.71 0.03 -17.35
C GLN A 137 15.71 -1.45 -17.76
N ASN A 138 15.83 -2.35 -16.79
CA ASN A 138 15.86 -3.80 -17.00
C ASN A 138 14.52 -4.50 -16.72
N ILE A 139 13.43 -3.76 -16.43
CA ILE A 139 12.12 -4.37 -16.28
C ILE A 139 11.80 -5.08 -17.61
N PRO A 140 11.64 -6.42 -17.61
CA PRO A 140 11.39 -7.14 -18.85
C PRO A 140 10.08 -6.62 -19.42
N PHE A 141 10.16 -5.86 -20.51
CA PHE A 141 9.01 -5.67 -21.38
C PHE A 141 8.73 -7.05 -21.93
N ILE A 142 7.68 -7.67 -21.40
CA ILE A 142 7.24 -8.94 -21.96
C ILE A 142 6.75 -8.60 -23.36
N THR A 143 7.62 -8.82 -24.34
CA THR A 143 7.35 -8.57 -25.75
C THR A 143 6.11 -9.36 -26.13
N GLY A 144 4.99 -8.66 -26.37
CA GLY A 144 3.69 -9.28 -26.67
C GLY A 144 2.70 -9.38 -25.50
N HIS A 145 3.06 -8.97 -24.28
CA HIS A 145 2.11 -8.76 -23.18
C HIS A 145 2.03 -7.29 -22.78
N LYS A 146 0.83 -6.89 -22.37
CA LYS A 146 0.53 -5.53 -21.88
C LYS A 146 1.48 -5.20 -20.74
N ALA A 147 2.03 -3.98 -20.73
CA ALA A 147 2.84 -3.51 -19.60
C ALA A 147 2.06 -3.72 -18.28
N PRO A 148 2.70 -4.11 -17.17
CA PRO A 148 2.00 -4.22 -15.91
C PRO A 148 1.76 -2.84 -15.27
N LEU A 149 0.82 -2.77 -14.32
CA LEU A 149 0.68 -1.62 -13.44
C LEU A 149 1.95 -1.45 -12.62
N ALA A 150 2.44 -0.21 -12.48
CA ALA A 150 3.65 0.09 -11.72
C ALA A 150 3.54 -0.39 -10.27
N VAL A 151 2.37 -0.17 -9.64
CA VAL A 151 2.10 -0.61 -8.26
C VAL A 151 2.25 -2.13 -8.08
N LYS A 152 1.81 -2.91 -9.06
CA LYS A 152 1.90 -4.38 -9.02
C LYS A 152 3.35 -4.85 -9.22
N CYS A 153 4.05 -4.21 -10.17
CA CYS A 153 5.46 -4.49 -10.43
C CYS A 153 6.34 -4.26 -9.18
N ILE A 154 6.09 -3.16 -8.45
CA ILE A 154 6.77 -2.85 -7.19
C ILE A 154 6.48 -3.89 -6.10
N GLN A 155 5.24 -4.35 -6.00
CA GLN A 155 4.83 -5.37 -5.02
C GLN A 155 5.44 -6.76 -5.28
N GLU A 156 5.55 -7.15 -6.55
CA GLU A 156 5.97 -8.51 -6.91
C GLU A 156 7.49 -8.69 -6.95
N LEU A 157 8.24 -7.65 -7.34
CA LEU A 157 9.68 -7.79 -7.58
C LEU A 157 10.54 -7.56 -6.33
N ASN A 158 9.98 -7.06 -5.22
CA ASN A 158 10.60 -6.81 -3.90
C ASN A 158 11.88 -5.95 -3.86
N SER A 159 12.68 -5.90 -4.91
CA SER A 159 13.87 -5.07 -5.09
C SER A 159 13.62 -4.15 -6.28
N PRO A 160 13.98 -2.86 -6.18
CA PRO A 160 14.69 -2.17 -5.09
C PRO A 160 13.79 -1.74 -3.90
N PHE A 161 12.48 -1.94 -4.01
CA PHE A 161 11.48 -1.44 -3.06
C PHE A 161 11.14 -2.45 -1.97
N ALA A 162 12.12 -2.81 -1.16
CA ALA A 162 11.94 -3.82 -0.11
C ALA A 162 10.86 -3.39 0.90
N GLY A 163 10.02 -4.35 1.31
CA GLY A 163 8.96 -4.13 2.30
C GLY A 163 7.68 -3.49 1.76
N VAL A 164 7.57 -3.26 0.45
CA VAL A 164 6.36 -2.70 -0.16
C VAL A 164 5.32 -3.79 -0.43
N GLY A 165 4.53 -4.11 0.60
CA GLY A 165 3.37 -5.00 0.50
C GLY A 165 2.09 -4.29 0.02
N THR A 166 0.95 -4.98 0.10
CA THR A 166 -0.36 -4.46 -0.35
C THR A 166 -0.71 -3.11 0.25
N TYR A 167 -0.65 -2.96 1.57
CA TYR A 167 -1.00 -1.70 2.24
C TYR A 167 0.04 -0.62 1.95
N THR A 168 1.34 -0.97 2.04
CA THR A 168 2.45 -0.04 1.82
C THR A 168 2.44 0.54 0.41
N ALA A 169 2.08 -0.24 -0.60
CA ALA A 169 2.02 0.22 -1.98
C ALA A 169 0.95 1.30 -2.19
N ASN A 170 -0.21 1.15 -1.55
CA ASN A 170 -1.27 2.16 -1.61
C ASN A 170 -0.83 3.48 -0.96
N GLU A 171 -0.20 3.38 0.20
CA GLU A 171 0.37 4.53 0.90
C GLU A 171 1.52 5.18 0.13
N LEU A 172 2.41 4.38 -0.48
CA LEU A 172 3.51 4.85 -1.31
C LEU A 172 3.02 5.70 -2.48
N PHE A 173 2.04 5.21 -3.25
CA PHE A 173 1.50 5.95 -4.38
C PHE A 173 0.74 7.20 -3.94
N PHE A 174 0.04 7.14 -2.79
CA PHE A 174 -0.56 8.34 -2.21
C PHE A 174 0.50 9.41 -1.85
N LEU A 175 1.56 9.02 -1.14
CA LEU A 175 2.65 9.93 -0.75
C LEU A 175 3.40 10.49 -1.96
N ALA A 176 3.62 9.65 -2.97
CA ALA A 176 4.21 10.06 -4.24
C ALA A 176 3.26 10.90 -5.12
N GLY A 177 1.99 11.06 -4.74
CA GLY A 177 0.98 11.76 -5.55
C GLY A 177 0.73 11.12 -6.91
N LEU A 178 0.95 9.81 -7.01
CA LEU A 178 0.85 9.04 -8.24
C LEU A 178 -0.43 8.22 -8.25
N CYS A 179 -1.07 8.18 -9.41
CA CYS A 179 -2.24 7.34 -9.61
C CYS A 179 -1.87 5.85 -9.59
N LEU A 180 -2.62 5.03 -8.84
CA LEU A 180 -2.42 3.57 -8.77
C LEU A 180 -2.58 2.84 -10.12
N PHE A 181 -3.24 3.49 -11.07
CA PHE A 181 -3.50 2.93 -12.38
C PHE A 181 -2.38 3.17 -13.39
N LEU A 182 -1.31 3.89 -13.02
CA LEU A 182 -0.18 4.14 -13.91
C LEU A 182 0.56 2.83 -14.24
N MET A 183 0.92 2.69 -15.51
CA MET A 183 1.74 1.61 -16.03
C MET A 183 3.20 1.79 -15.62
N VAL A 184 3.97 0.71 -15.65
CA VAL A 184 5.44 0.74 -15.46
C VAL A 184 6.09 1.84 -16.30
N LEU A 185 5.80 1.88 -17.61
CA LEU A 185 6.37 2.89 -18.51
C LEU A 185 6.03 4.32 -18.09
N GLU A 186 4.80 4.56 -17.65
CA GLU A 186 4.36 5.90 -17.29
C GLU A 186 5.03 6.44 -16.04
N VAL A 187 5.49 5.56 -15.13
CA VAL A 187 6.18 5.94 -13.89
C VAL A 187 7.69 5.94 -14.09
N PHE A 188 8.23 4.85 -14.61
CA PHE A 188 9.67 4.59 -14.60
C PHE A 188 10.42 5.20 -15.77
N TYR A 189 9.74 5.58 -16.86
CA TYR A 189 10.35 6.29 -17.99
C TYR A 189 10.15 7.80 -17.87
N ASN A 190 9.61 8.28 -16.75
CA ASN A 190 9.48 9.70 -16.49
C ASN A 190 10.29 10.09 -15.24
N PRO A 191 11.28 10.98 -15.35
CA PRO A 191 12.15 11.35 -14.24
C PRO A 191 11.39 12.00 -13.08
N SER A 192 10.35 12.80 -13.37
CA SER A 192 9.56 13.45 -12.32
C SER A 192 8.76 12.42 -11.52
N ARG A 193 8.11 11.46 -12.16
CA ARG A 193 7.34 10.41 -11.49
C ARG A 193 8.19 9.42 -10.72
N ILE A 194 9.30 8.96 -11.30
CA ILE A 194 10.22 8.08 -10.56
C ILE A 194 10.85 8.82 -9.36
N ALA A 195 11.14 10.12 -9.48
CA ALA A 195 11.60 10.93 -8.36
C ALA A 195 10.52 11.08 -7.28
N CYS A 196 9.27 11.36 -7.65
CA CYS A 196 8.12 11.39 -6.73
C CYS A 196 7.95 10.04 -6.02
N LEU A 197 8.06 8.93 -6.74
CA LEU A 197 7.99 7.58 -6.18
C LEU A 197 9.14 7.34 -5.18
N CYS A 198 10.36 7.73 -5.53
CA CYS A 198 11.52 7.64 -4.63
C CYS A 198 11.33 8.49 -3.37
N ALA A 199 10.83 9.72 -3.50
CA ALA A 199 10.51 10.58 -2.36
C ALA A 199 9.43 9.95 -1.45
N GLY A 200 8.38 9.38 -2.03
CA GLY A 200 7.35 8.64 -1.30
C GLY A 200 7.91 7.42 -0.57
N TYR A 201 8.83 6.68 -1.19
CA TYR A 201 9.46 5.52 -0.56
C TYR A 201 10.37 5.94 0.59
N MET A 202 11.24 6.93 0.38
CA MET A 202 12.10 7.45 1.43
C MET A 202 11.31 8.02 2.60
N GLN A 203 10.18 8.65 2.34
CA GLN A 203 9.28 9.11 3.39
C GLN A 203 8.80 7.97 4.28
N ILE A 204 8.41 6.83 3.68
CA ILE A 204 8.04 5.64 4.43
C ILE A 204 9.26 5.14 5.23
N VAL A 205 10.43 5.04 4.61
CA VAL A 205 11.65 4.55 5.28
C VAL A 205 12.04 5.42 6.48
N TYR A 206 12.01 6.75 6.35
CA TYR A 206 12.33 7.68 7.44
C TYR A 206 11.33 7.62 8.59
N THR A 207 10.04 7.51 8.29
CA THR A 207 8.99 7.63 9.32
C THR A 207 8.61 6.30 9.95
N THR A 208 8.84 5.17 9.27
CA THR A 208 8.39 3.86 9.75
C THR A 208 9.05 3.44 11.07
N PRO A 209 10.37 3.59 11.31
CA PRO A 209 10.98 3.17 12.58
C PRO A 209 10.36 3.84 13.80
N SER A 210 10.16 5.16 13.76
CA SER A 210 9.57 5.90 14.89
C SER A 210 8.09 5.54 15.09
N ARG A 211 7.32 5.39 14.01
CA ARG A 211 5.91 4.96 14.04
C ARG A 211 5.76 3.55 14.61
N ILE A 212 6.53 2.58 14.11
CA ILE A 212 6.50 1.20 14.61
C ILE A 212 6.82 1.19 16.10
N LEU A 213 7.87 1.91 16.53
CA LEU A 213 8.21 2.02 17.94
C LEU A 213 7.06 2.58 18.77
N GLU A 214 6.36 3.61 18.30
CA GLU A 214 5.18 4.15 18.97
C GLU A 214 4.05 3.12 19.11
N ILE A 215 3.79 2.36 18.05
CA ILE A 215 2.71 1.37 17.98
C ILE A 215 2.99 0.15 18.86
N ILE A 216 4.23 -0.34 18.87
CA ILE A 216 4.60 -1.55 19.63
C ILE A 216 5.00 -1.23 21.07
N LYS A 217 5.30 0.02 21.42
CA LYS A 217 5.71 0.42 22.77
C LYS A 217 4.71 0.01 23.85
N PRO A 218 3.37 0.09 23.65
CA PRO A 218 2.41 -0.43 24.62
C PRO A 218 2.42 -1.96 24.72
N SER A 219 2.70 -2.70 23.63
CA SER A 219 2.79 -4.17 23.65
C SER A 219 4.05 -4.62 24.38
N ARG A 220 5.20 -4.01 24.07
CA ARG A 220 6.50 -4.27 24.73
C ARG A 220 6.46 -4.05 26.24
N ARG A 221 5.56 -3.18 26.73
CA ARG A 221 5.39 -2.89 28.16
C ARG A 221 4.40 -3.82 28.85
N ARG A 222 3.49 -4.46 28.11
CA ARG A 222 2.46 -5.33 28.67
C ARG A 222 2.94 -6.77 28.77
N ASP A 223 3.59 -7.25 27.71
CA ASP A 223 4.02 -8.62 27.61
C ASP A 223 5.54 -8.63 27.33
N GLU A 224 6.35 -8.94 28.34
CA GLU A 224 7.82 -8.95 28.23
C GLU A 224 8.33 -9.96 27.18
N TYR A 225 7.52 -10.97 26.83
CA TYR A 225 7.89 -12.09 25.97
C TYR A 225 7.01 -12.26 24.72
N LEU A 226 5.95 -11.46 24.56
CA LEU A 226 5.05 -11.56 23.41
C LEU A 226 4.81 -10.18 22.78
N ILE A 227 5.41 -9.94 21.62
CA ILE A 227 5.02 -8.78 20.79
C ILE A 227 3.84 -9.22 19.92
N SER A 228 2.64 -9.20 20.50
CA SER A 228 1.39 -9.39 19.77
C SER A 228 0.61 -8.09 19.75
N ALA A 229 0.39 -7.54 18.56
CA ALA A 229 -0.43 -6.34 18.42
C ALA A 229 -1.88 -6.67 18.81
N THR A 230 -2.34 -6.09 19.91
CA THR A 230 -3.75 -6.07 20.29
C THR A 230 -4.56 -5.30 19.25
N ILE A 231 -5.87 -5.50 19.21
CA ILE A 231 -6.68 -4.83 18.19
C ILE A 231 -6.79 -3.33 18.40
N ARG A 232 -6.64 -2.86 19.64
CA ARG A 232 -6.44 -1.44 19.90
C ARG A 232 -5.18 -0.91 19.20
N GLU A 233 -4.08 -1.67 19.21
CA GLU A 233 -2.83 -1.29 18.53
C GLU A 233 -2.93 -1.43 17.01
N GLN A 234 -3.65 -2.44 16.50
CA GLN A 234 -3.96 -2.54 15.07
C GLN A 234 -4.83 -1.35 14.61
N HIS A 235 -5.82 -0.96 15.39
CA HIS A 235 -6.60 0.26 15.12
C HIS A 235 -5.77 1.53 15.28
N SER A 236 -4.77 1.57 16.18
CA SER A 236 -3.87 2.72 16.24
C SER A 236 -2.96 2.78 15.01
N PHE A 237 -2.56 1.63 14.44
CA PHE A 237 -1.81 1.59 13.18
C PHE A 237 -2.59 2.27 12.03
N GLN A 238 -3.92 2.12 12.01
CA GLN A 238 -4.77 2.78 11.01
C GLN A 238 -4.60 4.31 11.00
N ARG A 239 -4.17 4.94 12.11
CA ARG A 239 -3.92 6.39 12.19
C ARG A 239 -2.75 6.84 11.30
N TYR A 240 -1.80 5.96 11.02
CA TYR A 240 -0.63 6.24 10.19
C TYR A 240 -0.85 5.93 8.71
N LEU A 241 -1.97 5.32 8.36
CA LEU A 241 -2.40 5.10 6.98
C LEU A 241 -3.14 6.35 6.49
N HIS A 242 -2.81 6.84 5.31
CA HIS A 242 -3.47 7.97 4.69
C HIS A 242 -4.71 7.53 3.92
N VAL A 243 -4.60 6.43 3.16
CA VAL A 243 -5.61 6.03 2.17
C VAL A 243 -6.15 4.61 2.38
N PHE A 244 -5.29 3.68 2.82
CA PHE A 244 -5.65 2.26 2.88
C PHE A 244 -6.70 1.98 3.97
N GLY A 245 -7.79 1.30 3.57
CA GLY A 245 -8.87 0.92 4.49
C GLY A 245 -9.58 2.12 5.12
N ARG A 246 -9.59 3.27 4.44
CA ARG A 246 -10.34 4.46 4.84
C ARG A 246 -11.41 4.76 3.81
N ASP A 247 -12.48 5.41 4.26
CA ASP A 247 -13.56 5.95 3.41
C ASP A 247 -13.32 7.42 3.01
N LYS A 248 -12.48 8.11 3.80
CA LYS A 248 -12.07 9.49 3.56
C LYS A 248 -10.59 9.67 3.90
N CYS A 249 -9.90 10.44 3.08
CA CYS A 249 -8.51 10.84 3.29
C CYS A 249 -8.43 12.34 3.62
N TYR A 250 -7.45 12.72 4.44
CA TYR A 250 -7.10 14.11 4.70
C TYR A 250 -5.99 14.53 3.74
N ILE A 251 -6.25 15.59 2.96
CA ILE A 251 -5.30 16.15 2.00
C ILE A 251 -5.17 17.67 2.15
N SER A 252 -4.10 18.25 1.59
CA SER A 252 -3.95 19.70 1.56
C SER A 252 -4.97 20.35 0.61
N ALA A 253 -5.21 21.65 0.77
CA ALA A 253 -6.07 22.38 -0.17
C ALA A 253 -5.49 22.37 -1.60
N ARG A 254 -4.16 22.44 -1.74
CA ARG A 254 -3.45 22.34 -3.01
C ARG A 254 -3.61 20.97 -3.65
N GLN A 255 -3.40 19.90 -2.89
CA GLN A 255 -3.59 18.54 -3.38
C GLN A 255 -5.04 18.29 -3.77
N LYS A 256 -6.00 18.84 -3.02
CA LYS A 256 -7.42 18.73 -3.38
C LYS A 256 -7.70 19.31 -4.76
N ARG A 257 -7.16 20.49 -5.07
CA ARG A 257 -7.28 21.10 -6.39
C ARG A 257 -6.68 20.20 -7.47
N LEU A 258 -5.48 19.64 -7.24
CA LEU A 258 -4.86 18.69 -8.17
C LEU A 258 -5.70 17.43 -8.39
N VAL A 259 -6.30 16.88 -7.32
CA VAL A 259 -7.20 15.73 -7.40
C VAL A 259 -8.46 16.05 -8.20
N GLU A 260 -9.03 17.24 -8.01
CA GLU A 260 -10.20 17.70 -8.78
C GLU A 260 -9.86 17.92 -10.26
N GLU A 261 -8.69 18.50 -10.56
CA GLU A 261 -8.17 18.64 -11.93
C GLU A 261 -7.96 17.26 -12.58
N ALA A 262 -7.29 16.33 -11.88
CA ALA A 262 -7.08 14.95 -12.32
C ALA A 262 -8.40 14.20 -12.54
N GLN A 263 -9.36 14.34 -11.62
CA GLN A 263 -10.67 13.69 -11.70
C GLN A 263 -11.50 14.23 -12.87
N PHE A 264 -11.45 15.55 -13.11
CA PHE A 264 -12.10 16.16 -14.27
C PHE A 264 -11.60 15.56 -15.58
N ILE A 265 -10.28 15.38 -15.74
CA ILE A 265 -9.69 14.74 -16.92
C ILE A 265 -10.15 13.28 -17.07
N ILE A 266 -10.19 12.53 -15.96
CA ILE A 266 -10.71 11.15 -15.96
C ILE A 266 -12.15 11.12 -16.45
N ASP A 267 -13.02 11.94 -15.85
CA ASP A 267 -14.44 11.98 -16.16
C ASP A 267 -14.67 12.44 -17.61
N TYR A 268 -13.92 13.44 -18.07
CA TYR A 268 -13.97 13.93 -19.45
C TYR A 268 -13.67 12.80 -20.44
N HIS A 269 -12.55 12.09 -20.25
CA HIS A 269 -12.22 10.97 -21.16
C HIS A 269 -13.25 9.84 -21.06
N GLN A 270 -13.73 9.50 -19.86
CA GLN A 270 -14.80 8.51 -19.69
C GLN A 270 -16.13 8.92 -20.34
N GLU A 271 -16.46 10.19 -20.47
CA GLU A 271 -17.68 10.58 -21.17
C GLU A 271 -17.49 10.51 -22.70
N HIS A 272 -16.29 10.80 -23.20
CA HIS A 272 -16.05 10.98 -24.64
C HIS A 272 -15.51 9.75 -25.38
N THR A 273 -14.85 8.78 -24.71
CA THR A 273 -14.36 7.56 -25.38
C THR A 273 -15.42 6.48 -25.58
N TRP A 274 -16.56 6.54 -24.87
CA TRP A 274 -17.58 5.49 -24.91
C TRP A 274 -18.57 5.60 -26.08
N GLY A 275 -18.60 6.73 -26.78
CA GLY A 275 -19.53 6.99 -27.88
C GLY A 275 -19.01 6.64 -29.28
N THR A 276 -17.74 6.28 -29.43
CA THR A 276 -17.17 5.92 -30.74
C THR A 276 -16.87 4.43 -30.78
N ASP A 277 -17.60 3.69 -31.62
CA ASP A 277 -17.47 2.25 -31.87
C ASP A 277 -16.05 1.80 -32.30
N GLY A 278 -15.12 2.73 -32.48
CA GLY A 278 -13.71 2.49 -32.85
C GLY A 278 -12.74 2.32 -31.69
N GLY A 279 -13.18 2.32 -30.43
CA GLY A 279 -12.31 1.93 -29.29
C GLY A 279 -11.00 2.71 -29.21
N TYR A 280 -11.04 4.04 -29.38
CA TYR A 280 -9.85 4.86 -29.19
C TYR A 280 -9.38 4.72 -27.74
N SER A 281 -8.31 3.93 -27.58
CA SER A 281 -7.54 3.87 -26.36
C SER A 281 -6.90 5.24 -26.17
N TRP A 282 -7.52 6.12 -25.39
CA TRP A 282 -6.83 7.32 -24.95
C TRP A 282 -5.58 6.89 -24.17
N ILE A 283 -4.43 7.33 -24.68
CA ILE A 283 -3.13 7.08 -24.06
C ILE A 283 -2.89 8.25 -23.13
N ARG A 284 -2.83 7.93 -21.83
CA ARG A 284 -2.63 8.87 -20.74
C ARG A 284 -1.44 9.80 -20.93
N ASN A 285 -0.40 9.30 -21.58
CA ASN A 285 0.79 10.02 -21.98
C ASN A 285 1.26 9.52 -23.35
N PRO A 286 0.93 10.20 -24.46
CA PRO A 286 1.66 9.94 -25.67
C PRO A 286 3.14 10.27 -25.42
N THR A 287 4.06 9.43 -25.86
CA THR A 287 5.47 9.82 -26.01
C THR A 287 5.56 11.13 -26.79
N PRO A 288 6.66 11.91 -26.68
CA PRO A 288 6.80 13.17 -27.41
C PRO A 288 6.47 13.06 -28.91
N GLU A 289 6.79 11.90 -29.52
CA GLU A 289 6.51 11.58 -30.92
C GLU A 289 5.02 11.36 -31.23
N TRP A 290 4.22 10.90 -30.26
CA TRP A 290 2.79 10.65 -30.43
C TRP A 290 1.94 11.84 -29.98
N ALA A 291 2.51 12.76 -29.18
CA ALA A 291 1.83 13.94 -28.67
C ALA A 291 1.43 14.91 -29.81
N SER A 292 2.12 14.84 -30.95
CA SER A 292 1.78 15.62 -32.15
C SER A 292 0.56 15.09 -32.91
N TYR A 293 0.11 13.85 -32.66
CA TYR A 293 -0.98 13.21 -33.39
C TYR A 293 -2.36 13.41 -32.76
N TYR A 294 -2.45 13.84 -31.50
CA TYR A 294 -3.72 14.08 -30.84
C TYR A 294 -4.14 15.56 -30.99
N PRO A 295 -5.32 15.85 -31.58
CA PRO A 295 -5.80 17.22 -31.80
C PRO A 295 -6.24 17.94 -30.52
N SER A 296 -6.35 17.23 -29.39
CA SER A 296 -6.55 17.84 -28.08
C SER A 296 -5.22 18.45 -27.62
N GLY A 297 -5.11 19.77 -27.65
CA GLY A 297 -3.94 20.50 -27.16
C GLY A 297 -3.55 20.12 -25.72
N ARG A 298 -2.43 20.67 -25.24
CA ARG A 298 -1.84 20.43 -23.90
C ARG A 298 -2.79 20.62 -22.71
N GLU A 299 -3.98 21.15 -22.92
CA GLU A 299 -5.01 21.46 -21.91
C GLU A 299 -5.65 20.23 -21.25
N TYR A 300 -5.57 19.04 -21.87
CA TYR A 300 -6.18 17.81 -21.35
C TYR A 300 -5.16 16.75 -20.91
N GLU A 301 -3.94 17.18 -20.59
CA GLU A 301 -2.90 16.29 -20.10
C GLU A 301 -3.16 15.89 -18.64
N PHE A 302 -3.08 14.59 -18.33
CA PHE A 302 -3.21 14.11 -16.96
C PHE A 302 -2.01 14.56 -16.12
N LYS A 303 -2.27 15.40 -15.10
CA LYS A 303 -1.26 15.87 -14.15
C LYS A 303 -1.32 15.09 -12.83
N ASP A 304 -0.15 14.85 -12.26
CA ASP A 304 -0.02 14.13 -10.98
C ASP A 304 -0.42 15.04 -9.81
N TYR A 305 -0.95 14.43 -8.74
CA TYR A 305 -1.47 15.13 -7.56
C TYR A 305 -0.47 15.12 -6.40
N PHE A 306 0.80 15.38 -6.73
CA PHE A 306 1.89 15.42 -5.77
C PHE A 306 1.72 16.55 -4.76
N GLU A 307 1.95 16.25 -3.49
CA GLU A 307 1.95 17.24 -2.42
C GLU A 307 3.22 17.05 -1.58
N PRO A 308 4.25 17.90 -1.77
CA PRO A 308 5.55 17.75 -1.11
C PRO A 308 5.46 17.78 0.42
N GLY A 309 4.40 18.37 0.98
CA GLY A 309 4.16 18.33 2.43
C GLY A 309 4.02 16.91 3.00
N PHE A 310 3.63 15.91 2.19
CA PHE A 310 3.55 14.52 2.62
C PHE A 310 4.88 13.77 2.58
N VAL A 311 5.87 14.27 1.83
CA VAL A 311 7.20 13.68 1.68
C VAL A 311 8.31 14.62 2.19
N ARG A 312 7.97 15.44 3.19
CA ARG A 312 8.85 16.50 3.70
C ARG A 312 10.18 15.93 4.18
N GLU A 313 10.17 14.90 5.01
CA GLU A 313 11.38 14.31 5.58
C GLU A 313 12.31 13.77 4.48
N ALA A 314 11.74 13.19 3.42
CA ALA A 314 12.51 12.76 2.26
C ALA A 314 13.10 13.94 1.46
N LEU A 315 12.33 15.01 1.24
CA LEU A 315 12.81 16.19 0.51
C LEU A 315 13.78 17.04 1.32
N ASP A 316 13.65 17.09 2.64
CA ASP A 316 14.61 17.77 3.50
C ASP A 316 15.95 17.03 3.51
N ALA A 317 15.94 15.70 3.48
CA ALA A 317 17.15 14.88 3.44
C ALA A 317 17.79 14.78 2.05
N HIS A 318 16.98 14.65 0.99
CA HIS A 318 17.43 14.34 -0.37
C HIS A 318 16.96 15.35 -1.43
N GLY A 319 16.55 16.56 -1.03
CA GLY A 319 16.03 17.59 -1.93
C GLY A 319 17.02 18.02 -3.02
N ALA A 320 18.33 17.99 -2.73
CA ALA A 320 19.36 18.29 -3.71
C ALA A 320 19.38 17.28 -4.89
N VAL A 321 18.91 16.05 -4.64
CA VAL A 321 18.87 14.98 -5.64
C VAL A 321 17.49 14.84 -6.27
N LEU A 322 16.42 14.91 -5.47
CA LEU A 322 15.05 14.64 -5.91
C LEU A 322 14.29 15.89 -6.35
N GLY A 323 14.61 17.07 -5.80
CA GLY A 323 13.84 18.29 -6.01
C GLY A 323 13.85 18.79 -7.45
N GLY A 324 15.04 18.82 -8.07
CA GLY A 324 15.21 19.18 -9.48
C GLY A 324 14.40 18.29 -10.42
N PRO A 325 14.56 16.95 -10.38
CA PRO A 325 13.76 16.02 -11.18
C PRO A 325 12.25 16.13 -10.98
N ILE A 326 11.77 16.37 -9.75
CA ILE A 326 10.33 16.51 -9.46
C ILE A 326 9.77 17.80 -10.08
N PHE A 327 10.39 18.94 -9.78
CA PHE A 327 9.83 20.26 -10.07
C PHE A 327 10.40 20.93 -11.32
N SER A 328 11.46 20.40 -11.94
CA SER A 328 12.49 21.12 -12.73
C SER A 328 13.42 21.95 -11.86
N GLU A 329 14.68 22.11 -12.26
CA GLU A 329 15.69 22.86 -11.50
C GLU A 329 15.28 24.32 -11.27
N ASN A 330 14.80 24.99 -12.33
CA ASN A 330 14.37 26.39 -12.27
C ASN A 330 13.24 26.58 -11.26
N LYS A 331 12.22 25.72 -11.30
CA LYS A 331 11.10 25.83 -10.37
C LYS A 331 11.50 25.41 -8.96
N TRP A 332 12.31 24.37 -8.80
CA TRP A 332 12.84 23.94 -7.50
C TRP A 332 13.59 25.08 -6.80
N SER A 333 14.50 25.74 -7.51
CA SER A 333 15.23 26.91 -7.02
C SER A 333 14.29 28.08 -6.69
N ALA A 334 13.32 28.38 -7.56
CA ALA A 334 12.33 29.45 -7.34
C ALA A 334 11.43 29.21 -6.11
N LEU A 335 11.19 27.95 -5.74
CA LEU A 335 10.43 27.58 -4.54
C LEU A 335 11.27 27.65 -3.25
N GLY A 336 12.55 28.01 -3.34
CA GLY A 336 13.49 28.03 -2.21
C GLY A 336 14.17 26.68 -1.96
N GLY A 337 14.18 25.80 -2.96
CA GLY A 337 14.90 24.52 -2.90
C GLY A 337 16.42 24.71 -2.84
N CYS A 338 17.13 23.71 -2.31
CA CYS A 338 18.59 23.71 -2.30
C CYS A 338 19.18 23.52 -3.70
N GLN A 339 20.48 23.79 -3.85
CA GLN A 339 21.18 23.58 -5.11
C GLN A 339 21.08 22.11 -5.55
N VAL A 340 20.70 21.90 -6.81
CA VAL A 340 20.58 20.56 -7.39
C VAL A 340 21.98 19.97 -7.59
N HIS A 341 22.16 18.73 -7.14
CA HIS A 341 23.38 17.96 -7.33
C HIS A 341 23.21 17.01 -8.51
N THR A 342 24.30 16.76 -9.23
CA THR A 342 24.34 15.65 -10.19
C THR A 342 24.08 14.36 -9.44
N SER A 343 23.06 13.64 -9.86
CA SER A 343 22.61 12.39 -9.26
C SER A 343 22.53 11.28 -10.32
N PRO A 344 22.48 10.01 -9.91
CA PRO A 344 22.12 8.91 -10.82
C PRO A 344 20.90 9.24 -11.68
N LEU A 345 19.89 9.91 -11.10
CA LEU A 345 18.65 10.23 -11.78
C LEU A 345 18.83 11.33 -12.84
N SER A 346 19.58 12.39 -12.53
CA SER A 346 19.88 13.43 -13.53
C SER A 346 20.82 12.94 -14.64
N GLN A 347 21.63 11.90 -14.38
CA GLN A 347 22.46 11.26 -15.41
C GLN A 347 21.65 10.32 -16.31
N ALA A 348 20.68 9.61 -15.74
CA ALA A 348 19.87 8.64 -16.46
C ALA A 348 18.81 9.28 -17.36
N PHE A 349 18.38 10.50 -17.05
CA PHE A 349 17.34 11.22 -17.79
C PHE A 349 17.86 12.58 -18.25
N LEU A 350 17.60 12.93 -19.52
CA LEU A 350 17.99 14.23 -20.08
C LEU A 350 17.31 15.38 -19.32
N GLU A 351 18.06 16.48 -19.12
CA GLU A 351 17.64 17.67 -18.37
C GLU A 351 16.31 18.29 -18.86
N SER A 352 15.93 18.07 -20.11
CA SER A 352 14.72 18.63 -20.73
C SER A 352 13.46 17.77 -20.59
N SER A 353 13.45 16.77 -19.71
CA SER A 353 12.31 15.87 -19.58
C SER A 353 11.09 16.61 -18.97
N PRO A 354 9.88 16.45 -19.53
CA PRO A 354 8.69 17.11 -19.02
C PRO A 354 8.31 16.58 -17.64
N THR A 355 7.91 17.50 -16.76
CA THR A 355 7.25 17.18 -15.48
C THR A 355 5.75 17.01 -15.71
N PHE A 356 5.17 16.01 -15.03
CA PHE A 356 3.72 15.80 -14.97
C PHE A 356 3.06 16.59 -13.85
N LEU A 357 3.78 17.52 -13.23
CA LEU A 357 3.21 18.46 -12.28
C LEU A 357 2.66 19.70 -12.97
N ASN A 358 1.54 20.20 -12.47
CA ASN A 358 1.09 21.56 -12.78
C ASN A 358 1.95 22.56 -11.98
N LEU A 359 3.14 22.92 -12.48
CA LEU A 359 4.09 23.74 -11.72
C LEU A 359 3.56 25.11 -11.29
N ASN A 360 2.54 25.64 -11.97
CA ASN A 360 1.98 26.96 -11.70
C ASN A 360 1.26 27.04 -10.34
N ILE A 361 0.74 25.92 -9.82
CA ILE A 361 0.03 25.88 -8.54
C ILE A 361 0.96 25.79 -7.32
N TYR A 362 2.27 25.63 -7.53
CA TYR A 362 3.26 25.60 -6.47
C TYR A 362 3.84 27.00 -6.30
N GLU A 363 3.42 27.70 -5.23
CA GLU A 363 4.00 28.99 -4.83
C GLU A 363 5.11 28.82 -3.79
N THR A 364 5.02 27.76 -2.98
CA THR A 364 6.00 27.36 -1.96
C THR A 364 6.19 25.84 -2.03
N ILE A 365 7.35 25.33 -1.59
CA ILE A 365 7.53 23.87 -1.44
C ILE A 365 6.50 23.38 -0.42
N TYR A 366 6.57 23.88 0.81
CA TYR A 366 5.72 23.44 1.89
C TYR A 366 4.61 24.45 2.21
N ILE A 367 3.38 23.94 2.29
CA ILE A 367 2.26 24.71 2.80
C ILE A 367 2.46 24.94 4.31
N PRO A 368 2.33 26.18 4.81
CA PRO A 368 2.41 26.46 6.24
C PRO A 368 1.44 25.58 7.05
N SER A 369 1.95 25.01 8.14
CA SER A 369 1.15 24.22 9.08
C SER A 369 -0.03 25.05 9.60
N GLY A 370 -1.27 24.62 9.30
CA GLY A 370 -2.49 25.32 9.72
C GLY A 370 -3.51 25.58 8.60
N LEU A 371 -3.12 25.45 7.33
CA LEU A 371 -4.07 25.44 6.22
C LEU A 371 -4.88 24.13 6.26
N ARG A 372 -6.17 24.28 6.55
CA ARG A 372 -7.08 23.19 6.96
C ARG A 372 -7.02 22.00 6.01
N ALA A 373 -6.71 20.83 6.57
CA ALA A 373 -6.87 19.57 5.88
C ALA A 373 -8.31 19.45 5.34
N LYS A 374 -8.42 19.02 4.08
CA LYS A 374 -9.71 18.78 3.41
C LYS A 374 -9.94 17.28 3.37
N HIS A 375 -11.20 16.88 3.51
CA HIS A 375 -11.60 15.50 3.25
C HIS A 375 -11.88 15.30 1.78
N VAL A 376 -11.35 14.22 1.23
CA VAL A 376 -11.77 13.64 -0.06
C VAL A 376 -12.23 12.20 0.14
N PRO A 377 -13.18 11.72 -0.67
CA PRO A 377 -13.54 10.32 -0.69
C PRO A 377 -12.34 9.46 -1.11
N THR A 378 -12.32 8.23 -0.63
CA THR A 378 -11.41 7.19 -1.11
C THR A 378 -12.22 6.07 -1.75
N TYR A 379 -11.65 5.50 -2.80
CA TYR A 379 -12.28 4.48 -3.62
C TYR A 379 -11.53 3.17 -3.45
N HIS A 380 -12.26 2.09 -3.21
CA HIS A 380 -11.73 0.74 -3.11
C HIS A 380 -11.83 0.03 -4.46
N PHE A 381 -10.75 -0.63 -4.86
CA PHE A 381 -10.66 -1.43 -6.08
C PHE A 381 -10.08 -2.80 -5.78
N ASN A 382 -10.46 -3.77 -6.61
CA ASN A 382 -9.85 -5.10 -6.63
C ASN A 382 -9.07 -5.28 -7.94
N LEU A 383 -7.75 -5.08 -7.88
CA LEU A 383 -6.84 -5.15 -9.02
C LEU A 383 -6.08 -6.50 -9.07
N GLY A 384 -6.69 -7.55 -8.53
CA GLY A 384 -5.98 -8.77 -8.12
C GLY A 384 -5.36 -8.65 -6.72
N PHE A 385 -5.31 -7.43 -6.18
CA PHE A 385 -5.06 -7.09 -4.79
C PHE A 385 -6.03 -5.97 -4.37
N ASN A 386 -6.19 -5.76 -3.06
CA ASN A 386 -7.03 -4.67 -2.56
C ASN A 386 -6.29 -3.33 -2.66
N ALA A 387 -6.88 -2.40 -3.39
CA ALA A 387 -6.32 -1.08 -3.67
C ALA A 387 -7.26 0.03 -3.17
N TRP A 388 -6.71 1.12 -2.67
CA TRP A 388 -7.42 2.33 -2.24
C TRP A 388 -6.78 3.55 -2.90
N SER A 389 -7.59 4.35 -3.60
CA SER A 389 -7.15 5.58 -4.26
C SER A 389 -8.03 6.75 -3.86
N ILE A 390 -7.50 7.97 -3.99
CA ILE A 390 -8.28 9.22 -3.91
C ILE A 390 -8.84 9.65 -5.28
N LEU A 391 -8.54 8.90 -6.34
CA LEU A 391 -9.10 9.05 -7.68
C LEU A 391 -9.94 7.84 -8.06
N THR A 392 -10.96 8.04 -8.89
CA THR A 392 -11.71 6.91 -9.47
C THR A 392 -10.86 6.09 -10.44
N SER A 393 -11.33 4.89 -10.81
CA SER A 393 -10.63 4.06 -11.78
C SER A 393 -10.62 4.70 -13.16
N PHE A 394 -9.48 4.65 -13.82
CA PHE A 394 -9.39 4.91 -15.24
C PHE A 394 -10.06 3.78 -16.02
N GLY A 395 -10.75 4.13 -17.11
CA GLY A 395 -11.35 3.15 -18.01
C GLY A 395 -10.34 2.12 -18.52
N SER A 396 -10.86 1.09 -19.18
CA SER A 396 -10.15 -0.13 -19.59
C SER A 396 -9.01 0.06 -20.60
N SER A 397 -8.63 1.27 -21.03
CA SER A 397 -7.45 1.46 -21.89
C SER A 397 -6.13 1.19 -21.15
N SER A 398 -6.07 1.54 -19.86
CA SER A 398 -4.91 1.29 -18.99
C SER A 398 -4.97 0.01 -18.18
N ALA A 399 -6.19 -0.38 -17.81
CA ALA A 399 -6.49 -1.65 -17.17
C ALA A 399 -7.31 -2.45 -18.16
N SER A 400 -6.73 -2.82 -19.31
CA SER A 400 -7.46 -3.62 -20.29
C SER A 400 -7.63 -5.02 -19.72
N ARG A 401 -8.74 -5.18 -19.00
CA ARG A 401 -9.37 -6.44 -18.62
C ARG A 401 -8.41 -7.29 -17.77
N ILE A 402 -8.48 -7.13 -16.44
CA ILE A 402 -8.05 -8.20 -15.53
C ILE A 402 -9.07 -9.33 -15.74
N GLU A 403 -8.94 -10.02 -16.87
CA GLU A 403 -9.61 -11.28 -17.12
C GLU A 403 -8.95 -12.27 -16.19
N LYS A 404 -9.61 -12.57 -15.08
CA LYS A 404 -9.30 -13.81 -14.39
C LYS A 404 -9.93 -14.91 -15.22
N GLN A 405 -9.09 -15.68 -15.91
CA GLN A 405 -9.45 -17.04 -16.26
C GLN A 405 -9.60 -17.80 -14.95
N ASN A 406 -10.82 -18.22 -14.65
CA ASN A 406 -11.07 -19.17 -13.58
C ASN A 406 -10.43 -20.52 -13.96
N ALA A 407 -10.25 -21.41 -12.97
CA ALA A 407 -9.67 -22.75 -13.19
C ALA A 407 -10.47 -23.60 -14.21
N ASP A 408 -11.73 -23.24 -14.49
CA ASP A 408 -12.60 -23.86 -15.48
C ASP A 408 -12.49 -23.23 -16.89
N GLY A 409 -11.60 -22.27 -17.09
CA GLY A 409 -11.41 -21.57 -18.36
C GLY A 409 -12.40 -20.41 -18.62
N SER A 410 -13.35 -20.15 -17.73
CA SER A 410 -14.27 -19.02 -17.87
C SER A 410 -13.59 -17.68 -17.56
N ILE A 411 -13.94 -16.65 -18.33
CA ILE A 411 -13.39 -15.30 -18.18
C ILE A 411 -14.36 -14.45 -17.36
N ASN A 412 -13.99 -14.13 -16.12
CA ASN A 412 -14.70 -13.11 -15.35
C ASN A 412 -14.14 -11.73 -15.72
N THR A 413 -14.97 -10.90 -16.36
CA THR A 413 -14.68 -9.47 -16.51
C THR A 413 -15.15 -8.77 -15.23
N VAL A 414 -14.23 -8.41 -14.34
CA VAL A 414 -14.57 -7.56 -13.19
C VAL A 414 -14.73 -6.13 -13.71
N PHE A 415 -15.97 -5.69 -13.90
CA PHE A 415 -16.24 -4.27 -14.04
C PHE A 415 -15.93 -3.60 -12.70
N LEU A 416 -15.01 -2.63 -12.72
CA LEU A 416 -14.75 -1.74 -11.59
C LEU A 416 -15.97 -0.82 -11.42
N ALA A 417 -17.08 -1.35 -10.90
CA ALA A 417 -18.13 -0.48 -10.39
C ALA A 417 -17.63 0.05 -9.03
N PRO A 418 -17.50 1.38 -8.83
CA PRO A 418 -17.39 1.90 -7.48
C PRO A 418 -18.60 1.36 -6.71
N HIS A 419 -18.38 0.79 -5.51
CA HIS A 419 -19.50 0.45 -4.64
C HIS A 419 -20.40 1.70 -4.52
N GLN A 420 -21.62 1.62 -5.06
CA GLN A 420 -22.53 2.74 -5.12
C GLN A 420 -22.89 3.19 -3.70
N TYR A 421 -22.32 4.32 -3.28
CA TYR A 421 -22.88 5.19 -2.25
C TYR A 421 -23.41 6.46 -2.96
N PRO A 422 -24.49 7.08 -2.46
CA PRO A 422 -25.42 7.85 -3.28
C PRO A 422 -24.77 9.08 -3.92
N SER A 423 -24.88 9.15 -5.25
CA SER A 423 -24.14 9.99 -6.19
C SER A 423 -24.78 11.36 -6.50
N SER A 424 -25.77 11.83 -5.74
CA SER A 424 -26.51 13.04 -6.10
C SER A 424 -25.75 14.35 -5.86
N GLU A 425 -24.78 14.36 -4.95
CA GLU A 425 -24.06 15.60 -4.58
C GLU A 425 -22.81 15.87 -5.45
N PHE A 426 -22.17 14.81 -5.97
CA PHE A 426 -20.97 14.93 -6.81
C PHE A 426 -21.27 15.40 -8.24
N VAL A 427 -22.35 14.88 -8.85
CA VAL A 427 -22.85 15.33 -10.17
C VAL A 427 -23.25 16.81 -10.16
N ARG A 428 -23.62 17.34 -8.98
CA ARG A 428 -23.97 18.75 -8.81
C ARG A 428 -22.74 19.66 -8.74
N GLN A 429 -21.63 19.18 -8.16
CA GLN A 429 -20.37 19.95 -8.06
C GLN A 429 -19.61 19.99 -9.40
N SER A 430 -19.63 18.91 -10.19
CA SER A 430 -19.00 18.90 -11.53
C SER A 430 -19.67 19.87 -12.51
N LYS A 431 -21.00 20.04 -12.44
CA LYS A 431 -21.72 21.07 -13.21
C LYS A 431 -21.33 22.49 -12.84
N LEU A 432 -21.05 22.76 -11.55
CA LEU A 432 -20.64 24.08 -11.08
C LEU A 432 -19.23 24.47 -11.57
N LEU A 433 -18.31 23.49 -11.60
CA LEU A 433 -16.95 23.68 -12.12
C LEU A 433 -16.94 23.96 -13.65
N ARG A 434 -17.82 23.30 -14.42
CA ARG A 434 -17.98 23.57 -15.86
C ARG A 434 -18.39 25.03 -16.16
N THR A 435 -19.18 25.65 -15.28
CA THR A 435 -19.61 27.05 -15.46
C THR A 435 -18.53 28.07 -15.11
N ILE A 436 -17.62 27.73 -14.17
CA ILE A 436 -16.54 28.63 -13.76
C ILE A 436 -15.44 28.67 -14.82
N ILE A 437 -15.08 27.52 -15.41
CA ILE A 437 -13.99 27.45 -16.40
C ILE A 437 -14.42 27.98 -17.78
N ALA A 438 -15.70 27.85 -18.15
CA ALA A 438 -16.19 28.38 -19.42
C ALA A 438 -16.47 29.91 -19.41
N GLY A 439 -16.33 30.56 -18.24
CA GLY A 439 -16.62 31.98 -18.04
C GLY A 439 -15.41 32.84 -17.67
N SER A 440 -14.20 32.29 -17.76
CA SER A 440 -12.90 32.93 -17.51
C SER A 440 -11.96 32.64 -18.67
#